data_AF-A0A953M6R2-F1
#
_entry.id   AF-A0A953M6R2-F1
#
_cell.length_a   1.000
_cell.length_b   1.000
_cell.length_c   1.000
_cell.angle_alpha   90.00
_cell.angle_beta   90.00
_cell.angle_gamma   90.00
#
_symmetry.space_group_name_H-M   'P 1'
#
loop_
_entity.id
_entity.type
_entity.pdbx_description
1 polymer ?
#
loop_
_entity_poly.entity_id
_entity_poly.type
_entity_poly.pdbx_seq_one_letter_code
_entity_poly.pdbx_strand_id
1 'polypeptide(L)'
;MRFLGHDATRNGPFGVLGLSVCDAGEADVLAAVHGAMSRIDAHPESSTPAADEARLAVHAAAANLLDDAVRAELLRRLTVTSPDTASPSNPRAGLHAESSLVSLEADVLRCIAGGGGWNKRAMRQFLVIAHMKGHTTAEAVAAIRSLWRGGSQPPNRAGVASRHPASPPVPSSDASDARPPREFDEHAPAERSNEEPQRGLSPIGVVLLTVAVSAVIALGMWIVWEGITPRIEPERPIARPASPPDPALPAERTGASDDAPDQAEAPRTGRWLDNGPAIIHEFETAVEGLAIDA
;
A
#
# COMPACT_ATOMS: atom_id res chain seq x y z
N MET A 1 -5.00 -1.20 20.38
CA MET A 1 -4.07 -0.14 20.83
C MET A 1 -3.85 -0.06 22.34
N ARG A 2 -4.62 -0.79 23.17
CA ARG A 2 -4.46 -0.73 24.63
C ARG A 2 -3.08 -1.19 25.14
N PHE A 3 -2.44 -2.14 24.46
CA PHE A 3 -1.13 -2.71 24.83
C PHE A 3 0.08 -1.83 24.49
N LEU A 4 0.02 -1.07 23.39
CA LEU A 4 1.17 -0.33 22.84
C LEU A 4 1.13 1.17 23.19
N GLY A 5 0.04 1.66 23.75
CA GLY A 5 -0.17 3.08 24.04
C GLY A 5 -0.71 3.86 22.84
N HIS A 6 -1.06 5.13 23.09
CA HIS A 6 -1.66 6.01 22.08
C HIS A 6 -0.64 6.44 21.02
N ASP A 7 0.64 6.51 21.37
CA ASP A 7 1.71 6.97 20.47
C ASP A 7 2.03 5.94 19.36
N ALA A 8 1.58 4.70 19.51
CA ALA A 8 1.82 3.62 18.55
C ALA A 8 1.28 3.91 17.14
N THR A 9 0.28 4.80 17.01
CA THR A 9 -0.29 5.20 15.72
C THR A 9 0.41 6.36 15.06
N ARG A 10 1.07 7.20 15.85
CA ARG A 10 1.45 8.54 15.41
C ARG A 10 2.65 8.53 14.47
N ASN A 11 3.62 7.66 14.77
CA ASN A 11 4.90 7.61 14.06
C ASN A 11 5.11 6.28 13.30
N GLY A 12 4.03 5.57 12.98
CA GLY A 12 4.10 4.29 12.28
C GLY A 12 4.96 3.25 13.02
N PRO A 13 5.84 2.50 12.33
CA PRO A 13 6.68 1.47 12.95
C PRO A 13 7.54 1.97 14.12
N PHE A 14 8.03 3.22 14.07
CA PHE A 14 8.78 3.82 15.17
C PHE A 14 7.90 4.02 16.41
N GLY A 15 6.64 4.45 16.21
CA GLY A 15 5.67 4.61 17.29
C GLY A 15 5.33 3.28 17.97
N VAL A 16 5.17 2.20 17.19
CA VAL A 16 4.88 0.86 17.71
C VAL A 16 5.98 0.37 18.66
N LEU A 17 7.25 0.64 18.34
CA LEU A 17 8.39 0.28 19.19
C LEU A 17 8.69 1.34 20.29
N GLY A 18 8.07 2.51 20.21
CA GLY A 18 8.37 3.64 21.10
C GLY A 18 9.77 4.22 20.88
N LEU A 19 10.29 4.15 19.65
CA LEU A 19 11.60 4.67 19.28
C LEU A 19 11.51 6.11 18.74
N SER A 20 12.56 6.89 19.01
CA SER A 20 12.79 8.16 18.32
C SER A 20 13.24 7.90 16.88
N VAL A 21 12.78 8.74 15.95
CA VAL A 21 13.07 8.64 14.51
C VAL A 21 14.55 8.86 14.22
N CYS A 22 15.26 9.61 15.07
CA CYS A 22 16.65 10.01 14.84
C CYS A 22 17.68 8.95 15.28
N ASP A 23 17.32 8.03 16.18
CA ASP A 23 18.30 7.22 16.94
C ASP A 23 18.01 5.71 16.87
N ALA A 24 17.35 5.22 15.83
CA ALA A 24 16.98 3.82 15.70
C ALA A 24 18.08 2.98 15.03
N GLY A 25 19.15 2.67 15.77
CA GLY A 25 20.12 1.65 15.39
C GLY A 25 19.54 0.24 15.44
N GLU A 26 20.19 -0.73 14.78
CA GLU A 26 19.74 -2.15 14.81
C GLU A 26 19.64 -2.68 16.26
N ALA A 27 20.66 -2.39 17.08
CA ALA A 27 20.69 -2.79 18.48
C ALA A 27 19.52 -2.17 19.28
N ASP A 28 19.18 -0.91 19.01
CA ASP A 28 18.07 -0.21 19.66
C ASP A 28 16.72 -0.79 19.24
N VAL A 29 16.57 -1.15 17.97
CA VAL A 29 15.38 -1.83 17.44
C VAL A 29 15.16 -3.16 18.14
N LEU A 30 16.19 -4.00 18.26
CA LEU A 30 16.09 -5.29 18.94
C LEU A 30 15.77 -5.13 20.43
N ALA A 31 16.43 -4.18 21.10
CA ALA A 31 16.15 -3.88 22.52
C ALA A 31 14.69 -3.40 22.71
N ALA A 32 14.20 -2.53 21.83
CA ALA A 32 12.83 -2.04 21.88
C ALA A 32 11.79 -3.14 21.64
N VAL A 33 12.06 -4.07 20.71
CA VAL A 33 11.20 -5.24 20.48
C VAL A 33 11.10 -6.11 21.72
N HIS A 34 12.23 -6.42 22.36
CA HIS A 34 12.25 -7.22 23.60
C HIS A 34 11.48 -6.54 24.73
N GLY A 35 11.67 -5.22 24.89
CA GLY A 35 10.92 -4.41 25.85
C GLY A 35 9.42 -4.41 25.56
N ALA A 36 9.02 -4.25 24.29
CA ALA A 36 7.62 -4.26 23.89
C ALA A 36 6.95 -5.64 24.12
N MET A 37 7.62 -6.74 23.76
CA MET A 37 7.14 -8.09 24.03
C MET A 37 6.94 -8.34 25.53
N SER A 38 7.93 -7.98 26.34
CA SER A 38 7.84 -8.14 27.79
C SER A 38 6.66 -7.38 28.40
N ARG A 39 6.34 -6.18 27.88
CA ARG A 39 5.15 -5.41 28.30
C ARG A 39 3.85 -6.09 27.89
N ILE A 40 3.77 -6.64 26.68
CA ILE A 40 2.59 -7.37 26.20
C ILE A 40 2.36 -8.61 27.06
N ASP A 41 3.41 -9.38 27.34
CA ASP A 41 3.32 -10.62 28.11
C ASP A 41 2.97 -10.38 29.59
N ALA A 42 3.45 -9.28 30.17
CA ALA A 42 3.11 -8.87 31.53
C ALA A 42 1.67 -8.32 31.68
N HIS A 43 0.98 -8.02 30.58
CA HIS A 43 -0.36 -7.46 30.63
C HIS A 43 -1.40 -8.51 31.07
N PRO A 44 -2.40 -8.17 31.91
CA PRO A 44 -3.42 -9.14 32.36
C PRO A 44 -4.22 -9.81 31.23
N GLU A 45 -4.34 -9.13 30.09
CA GLU A 45 -5.04 -9.60 28.89
C GLU A 45 -4.08 -10.21 27.84
N SER A 46 -2.87 -10.64 28.23
CA SER A 46 -1.83 -11.13 27.29
C SER A 46 -2.21 -12.40 26.52
N SER A 47 -3.22 -13.15 26.97
CA SER A 47 -3.74 -14.35 26.29
C SER A 47 -4.95 -14.07 25.38
N THR A 48 -5.29 -12.81 25.14
CA THR A 48 -6.42 -12.44 24.28
C THR A 48 -5.98 -12.29 22.82
N PRO A 49 -6.90 -12.45 21.85
CA PRO A 49 -6.58 -12.22 20.43
C PRO A 49 -6.03 -10.81 20.15
N ALA A 50 -6.47 -9.81 20.92
CA ALA A 50 -5.95 -8.44 20.81
C ALA A 50 -4.47 -8.32 21.22
N ALA A 51 -3.98 -9.18 22.13
CA ALA A 51 -2.57 -9.26 22.46
C ALA A 51 -1.76 -9.91 21.32
N ASP A 52 -2.32 -10.93 20.65
CA ASP A 52 -1.68 -11.55 19.49
C ASP A 52 -1.54 -10.57 18.32
N GLU A 53 -2.56 -9.75 18.06
CA GLU A 53 -2.47 -8.64 17.10
C GLU A 53 -1.35 -7.65 17.47
N ALA A 54 -1.19 -7.33 18.76
CA ALA A 54 -0.12 -6.46 19.23
C ALA A 54 1.27 -7.11 19.03
N ARG A 55 1.41 -8.42 19.29
CA ARG A 55 2.65 -9.16 19.02
C ARG A 55 3.01 -9.13 17.54
N LEU A 56 2.04 -9.40 16.67
CA LEU A 56 2.20 -9.33 15.22
C LEU A 56 2.61 -7.92 14.76
N ALA A 57 1.97 -6.87 15.29
CA ALA A 57 2.30 -5.49 14.97
C ALA A 57 3.74 -5.12 15.35
N VAL A 58 4.22 -5.55 16.51
CA VAL A 58 5.61 -5.32 16.94
C VAL A 58 6.60 -6.05 16.03
N HIS A 59 6.34 -7.32 15.68
CA HIS A 59 7.22 -8.06 14.76
C HIS A 59 7.23 -7.46 13.35
N ALA A 60 6.08 -7.03 12.83
CA ALA A 60 6.01 -6.35 11.55
C ALA A 60 6.76 -5.00 11.58
N ALA A 61 6.63 -4.24 12.66
CA ALA A 61 7.39 -3.00 12.85
C ALA A 61 8.90 -3.24 12.88
N ALA A 62 9.35 -4.28 13.60
CA ALA A 62 10.75 -4.68 13.65
C ALA A 62 11.30 -5.05 12.26
N ALA A 63 10.57 -5.89 11.52
CA ALA A 63 10.97 -6.30 10.17
C ALA A 63 11.15 -5.09 9.24
N ASN A 64 10.24 -4.11 9.30
CA ASN A 64 10.34 -2.89 8.50
C ASN A 64 11.53 -1.99 8.89
N LEU A 65 11.93 -1.97 10.16
CA LEU A 65 13.01 -1.12 10.65
C LEU A 65 14.39 -1.76 10.54
N LEU A 66 14.47 -3.10 10.47
CA LEU A 66 15.70 -3.84 10.22
C LEU A 66 16.09 -3.85 8.73
N ASP A 67 15.12 -3.64 7.83
CA ASP A 67 15.40 -3.44 6.41
C ASP A 67 15.85 -2.00 6.13
N ASP A 68 17.10 -1.83 5.71
CA ASP A 68 17.71 -0.51 5.44
C ASP A 68 16.97 0.31 4.39
N ALA A 69 16.46 -0.34 3.33
CA ALA A 69 15.78 0.34 2.25
C ALA A 69 14.40 0.83 2.70
N VAL A 70 13.66 -0.01 3.43
CA VAL A 70 12.36 0.36 4.00
C VAL A 70 12.53 1.45 5.07
N ARG A 71 13.52 1.32 5.95
CA ARG A 71 13.85 2.32 6.97
C ARG A 71 14.18 3.67 6.34
N ALA A 72 15.03 3.71 5.30
CA ALA A 72 15.36 4.96 4.61
C ALA A 72 14.12 5.63 4.00
N GLU A 73 13.22 4.86 3.39
CA GLU A 73 11.97 5.38 2.82
C GLU A 73 11.01 5.90 3.91
N LEU A 74 10.90 5.21 5.05
CA LEU A 74 10.09 5.67 6.19
C LEU A 74 10.62 6.99 6.76
N LEU A 75 11.94 7.11 6.94
CA LEU A 75 12.58 8.36 7.38
C LEU A 75 12.32 9.50 6.39
N ARG A 76 12.41 9.21 5.08
CA ARG A 76 12.12 10.20 4.03
C ARG A 76 10.67 10.70 4.12
N ARG A 77 9.70 9.80 4.31
CA ARG A 77 8.28 10.17 4.45
C ARG A 77 8.00 11.00 5.70
N LEU A 78 8.59 10.63 6.84
CA LEU A 78 8.42 11.36 8.10
C LEU A 78 9.04 12.76 8.03
N THR A 79 10.20 12.89 7.39
CA THR A 79 10.86 14.19 7.20
C THR A 79 10.03 15.14 6.34
N VAL A 80 9.34 14.61 5.30
CA VAL A 80 8.47 15.42 4.43
C VAL A 80 7.18 15.84 5.12
N THR A 81 6.70 15.06 6.10
CA THR A 81 5.38 15.24 6.71
C THR A 81 5.41 16.09 7.98
N SER A 82 6.57 16.41 8.55
CA SER A 82 6.67 17.29 9.73
C SER A 82 6.27 18.73 9.37
N PRO A 83 5.07 19.22 9.74
CA PRO A 83 4.57 20.52 9.34
C PRO A 83 5.11 21.66 10.24
N ASP A 84 5.96 21.34 11.21
CA ASP A 84 6.26 22.23 12.34
C ASP A 84 7.36 23.26 12.07
N THR A 85 7.62 23.55 10.80
CA THR A 85 8.30 24.78 10.38
C THR A 85 7.51 25.51 9.30
N ALA A 86 6.19 25.55 9.46
CA ALA A 86 5.37 26.62 8.89
C ALA A 86 5.70 27.95 9.61
N SER A 87 6.88 28.49 9.32
CA SER A 87 7.19 29.89 9.56
C SER A 87 6.26 30.72 8.67
N PRO A 88 5.35 31.54 9.22
CA PRO A 88 4.20 32.13 8.50
C PRO A 88 4.56 33.24 7.49
N SER A 89 5.81 33.32 7.02
CA SER A 89 6.29 34.42 6.17
C SER A 89 6.98 33.98 4.88
N ASN A 90 6.78 32.74 4.41
CA ASN A 90 7.36 32.29 3.14
C ASN A 90 6.33 32.32 1.99
N PRO A 91 6.40 33.30 1.06
CA PRO A 91 5.49 33.39 -0.10
C PRO A 91 5.62 32.23 -1.11
N ARG A 92 6.45 31.21 -0.82
CA ARG A 92 6.54 29.96 -1.61
C ARG A 92 5.48 28.91 -1.28
N ALA A 93 4.61 29.16 -0.29
CA ALA A 93 3.50 28.25 0.05
C ALA A 93 2.54 27.95 -1.12
N GLY A 94 2.46 28.85 -2.11
CA GLY A 94 1.63 28.62 -3.32
C GLY A 94 2.08 27.41 -4.16
N LEU A 95 3.38 27.11 -4.21
CA LEU A 95 3.91 26.01 -5.03
C LEU A 95 3.63 24.62 -4.42
N HIS A 96 3.50 24.53 -3.10
CA HIS A 96 3.17 23.27 -2.43
C HIS A 96 1.68 22.93 -2.56
N ALA A 97 0.81 23.93 -2.56
CA ALA A 97 -0.63 23.74 -2.79
C ALA A 97 -0.92 23.13 -4.18
N GLU A 98 -0.20 23.58 -5.21
CA GLU A 98 -0.30 23.01 -6.56
C GLU A 98 0.17 21.55 -6.58
N SER A 99 1.30 21.22 -5.94
CA SER A 99 1.79 19.83 -5.87
C SER A 99 0.84 18.90 -5.12
N SER A 100 0.15 19.39 -4.07
CA SER A 100 -0.84 18.58 -3.35
C SER A 100 -2.07 18.28 -4.18
N LEU A 101 -2.54 19.24 -4.99
CA LEU A 101 -3.69 19.03 -5.87
C LEU A 101 -3.38 17.99 -6.95
N VAL A 102 -2.18 18.01 -7.52
CA VAL A 102 -1.73 17.00 -8.51
C VAL A 102 -1.70 15.60 -7.90
N SER A 103 -1.25 15.45 -6.65
CA SER A 103 -1.33 14.15 -5.97
C SER A 103 -2.77 13.70 -5.76
N LEU A 104 -3.68 14.64 -5.48
CA LEU A 104 -5.09 14.34 -5.26
C LEU A 104 -5.78 13.89 -6.55
N GLU A 105 -5.48 14.54 -7.68
CA GLU A 105 -5.98 14.16 -9.00
C GLU A 105 -5.61 12.71 -9.36
N ALA A 106 -4.37 12.30 -9.07
CA ALA A 106 -3.92 10.93 -9.29
C ALA A 106 -4.73 9.91 -8.46
N ASP A 107 -5.09 10.26 -7.22
CA ASP A 107 -5.93 9.40 -6.37
C ASP A 107 -7.38 9.35 -6.84
N VAL A 108 -7.95 10.48 -7.29
CA VAL A 108 -9.28 10.53 -7.93
C VAL A 108 -9.30 9.57 -9.11
N LEU A 109 -8.31 9.66 -10.00
CA LEU A 109 -8.21 8.79 -11.17
C LEU A 109 -8.07 7.31 -10.79
N ARG A 110 -7.30 6.99 -9.75
CA ARG A 110 -7.16 5.61 -9.25
C ARG A 110 -8.48 5.06 -8.70
N CYS A 111 -9.22 5.87 -7.94
CA CYS A 111 -10.55 5.51 -7.42
C CYS A 111 -11.55 5.27 -8.54
N ILE A 112 -11.58 6.14 -9.55
CA ILE A 112 -12.44 6.00 -10.74
C ILE A 112 -12.07 4.74 -11.51
N ALA A 113 -10.78 4.52 -11.78
CA ALA A 113 -10.31 3.35 -12.53
C ALA A 113 -10.64 2.03 -11.81
N GLY A 114 -10.39 1.95 -10.50
CA GLY A 114 -10.70 0.76 -9.70
C GLY A 114 -12.21 0.55 -9.46
N GLY A 115 -12.98 1.64 -9.43
CA GLY A 115 -14.43 1.62 -9.22
C GLY A 115 -15.26 1.34 -10.47
N GLY A 116 -14.64 1.19 -11.65
CA GLY A 116 -15.35 1.00 -12.92
C GLY A 116 -15.95 2.29 -13.49
N GLY A 117 -15.39 3.45 -13.16
CA GLY A 117 -15.78 4.76 -13.69
C GLY A 117 -16.27 5.75 -12.63
N TRP A 118 -16.88 6.83 -13.11
CA TRP A 118 -17.46 7.89 -12.28
C TRP A 118 -18.76 7.41 -11.63
N ASN A 119 -18.68 6.88 -10.40
CA ASN A 119 -19.85 6.45 -9.63
C ASN A 119 -19.78 6.86 -8.15
N LYS A 120 -20.92 6.76 -7.44
CA LYS A 120 -21.04 7.16 -6.02
C LYS A 120 -20.07 6.41 -5.11
N ARG A 121 -19.75 5.14 -5.42
CA ARG A 121 -18.82 4.31 -4.64
C ARG A 121 -17.37 4.82 -4.78
N ALA A 122 -16.92 5.08 -6.01
CA ALA A 122 -15.60 5.64 -6.29
C ALA A 122 -15.42 7.01 -5.61
N MET A 123 -16.48 7.84 -5.64
CA MET A 123 -16.44 9.17 -5.03
C MET A 123 -16.36 9.13 -3.50
N ARG A 124 -17.13 8.24 -2.85
CA ARG A 124 -17.02 8.02 -1.39
C ARG A 124 -15.62 7.54 -1.02
N GLN A 125 -15.07 6.60 -1.78
CA GLN A 125 -13.73 6.07 -1.52
C GLN A 125 -12.65 7.15 -1.69
N PHE A 126 -12.75 7.99 -2.71
CA PHE A 126 -11.86 9.12 -2.91
C PHE A 126 -11.93 10.12 -1.74
N LEU A 127 -13.14 10.51 -1.31
CA LEU A 127 -13.30 11.42 -0.16
C LEU A 127 -12.67 10.88 1.12
N VAL A 128 -12.80 9.58 1.39
CA VAL A 128 -12.14 8.94 2.54
C VAL A 128 -10.62 9.05 2.42
N ILE A 129 -10.05 8.79 1.24
CA ILE A 129 -8.61 8.91 1.00
C ILE A 129 -8.13 10.36 1.15
N ALA A 130 -8.90 11.32 0.64
CA ALA A 130 -8.58 12.75 0.76
C ALA A 130 -8.54 13.18 2.24
N HIS A 131 -9.54 12.80 3.03
CA HIS A 131 -9.60 13.07 4.46
C HIS A 131 -8.45 12.40 5.22
N MET A 132 -8.11 11.14 4.90
CA MET A 132 -6.96 10.45 5.50
C MET A 132 -5.62 11.14 5.22
N LYS A 133 -5.53 11.89 4.11
CA LYS A 133 -4.36 12.70 3.75
C LYS A 133 -4.40 14.12 4.33
N GLY A 134 -5.42 14.46 5.11
CA GLY A 134 -5.59 15.78 5.71
C GLY A 134 -6.14 16.83 4.75
N HIS A 135 -6.66 16.43 3.59
CA HIS A 135 -7.28 17.36 2.64
C HIS A 135 -8.71 17.67 3.03
N THR A 136 -9.07 18.94 2.88
CA THR A 136 -10.44 19.38 3.14
C THR A 136 -11.37 18.95 2.01
N THR A 137 -12.67 18.85 2.29
CA THR A 137 -13.67 18.55 1.27
C THR A 137 -13.65 19.58 0.13
N ALA A 138 -13.34 20.84 0.43
CA ALA A 138 -13.20 21.90 -0.57
C ALA A 138 -12.02 21.67 -1.52
N GLU A 139 -10.88 21.19 -1.01
CA GLU A 139 -9.71 20.81 -1.82
C GLU A 139 -10.01 19.57 -2.68
N ALA A 140 -10.75 18.61 -2.14
CA ALA A 140 -11.20 17.43 -2.88
C ALA A 140 -12.11 17.83 -4.07
N VAL A 141 -13.04 18.75 -3.86
CA VAL A 141 -13.90 19.32 -4.93
C VAL A 141 -13.06 20.13 -5.92
N ALA A 142 -12.06 20.88 -5.46
CA ALA A 142 -11.17 21.65 -6.33
C ALA A 142 -10.36 20.73 -7.27
N ALA A 143 -9.81 19.63 -6.75
CA ALA A 143 -9.09 18.62 -7.53
C ALA A 143 -10.00 17.88 -8.54
N ILE A 144 -11.26 17.64 -8.17
CA ILE A 144 -12.25 17.13 -9.11
C ILE A 144 -12.45 18.16 -10.23
N ARG A 145 -12.75 19.42 -9.89
CA ARG A 145 -12.98 20.48 -10.89
C ARG A 145 -11.77 20.73 -11.78
N SER A 146 -10.54 20.62 -11.28
CA SER A 146 -9.34 20.75 -12.10
C SER A 146 -9.22 19.59 -13.09
N LEU A 147 -9.58 18.37 -12.71
CA LEU A 147 -9.64 17.22 -13.63
C LEU A 147 -10.64 17.44 -14.78
N TRP A 148 -11.82 18.02 -14.49
CA TRP A 148 -12.82 18.35 -15.52
C TRP A 148 -12.37 19.49 -16.43
N ARG A 149 -11.76 20.54 -15.87
CA ARG A 149 -11.24 21.68 -16.66
C ARG A 149 -10.00 21.30 -17.48
N GLY A 150 -9.20 20.38 -16.97
CA GLY A 150 -8.00 19.84 -17.60
C GLY A 150 -8.27 18.67 -18.54
N GLY A 151 -9.54 18.38 -18.86
CA GLY A 151 -9.95 17.29 -19.75
C GLY A 151 -9.20 17.31 -21.09
N SER A 152 -8.17 16.47 -21.17
CA SER A 152 -7.56 15.97 -22.41
C SER A 152 -7.01 17.02 -23.38
N GLN A 153 -6.12 17.88 -22.92
CA GLN A 153 -4.99 18.23 -23.78
C GLN A 153 -3.76 17.49 -23.24
N PRO A 154 -3.44 16.26 -23.72
CA PRO A 154 -2.09 15.75 -23.52
C PRO A 154 -1.14 16.89 -23.90
N PRO A 155 -0.09 17.17 -23.12
CA PRO A 155 0.81 18.28 -23.40
C PRO A 155 1.18 18.15 -24.86
N ASN A 156 0.69 19.12 -25.64
CA ASN A 156 0.88 19.12 -27.07
C ASN A 156 2.39 19.18 -27.24
N ARG A 157 3.01 18.01 -27.49
CA ARG A 157 4.34 17.89 -28.09
C ARG A 157 4.22 18.38 -29.54
N ALA A 158 3.72 19.60 -29.70
CA ALA A 158 3.90 20.37 -30.90
C ALA A 158 5.39 20.68 -30.97
N GLY A 159 6.11 19.94 -31.81
CA GLY A 159 7.36 20.45 -32.37
C GLY A 159 8.63 19.62 -32.17
N VAL A 160 8.60 18.40 -31.62
CA VAL A 160 9.71 17.47 -31.91
C VAL A 160 9.31 16.68 -33.15
N ALA A 161 9.46 17.35 -34.29
CA ALA A 161 9.51 16.71 -35.58
C ALA A 161 10.43 15.49 -35.45
N SER A 162 9.89 14.32 -35.78
CA SER A 162 10.65 13.11 -36.07
C SER A 162 11.64 13.39 -37.20
N ARG A 163 12.77 14.04 -36.91
CA ARG A 163 13.99 13.84 -37.67
C ARG A 163 14.47 12.47 -37.29
N HIS A 164 14.06 11.50 -38.09
CA HIS A 164 14.71 10.22 -38.23
C HIS A 164 16.19 10.49 -38.53
N PRO A 165 17.15 10.29 -37.61
CA PRO A 165 18.54 10.26 -38.04
C PRO A 165 18.69 9.00 -38.89
N ALA A 166 19.02 9.21 -40.16
CA ALA A 166 19.40 8.14 -41.06
C ALA A 166 20.45 7.27 -40.36
N SER A 167 20.19 5.96 -40.30
CA SER A 167 21.15 4.95 -39.87
C SER A 167 22.49 5.19 -40.57
N PRO A 168 23.61 5.33 -39.86
CA PRO A 168 24.91 5.28 -40.49
C PRO A 168 25.14 3.87 -41.08
N PRO A 169 25.71 3.76 -42.29
CA PRO A 169 26.03 2.48 -42.88
C PRO A 169 27.11 1.78 -42.05
N VAL A 170 26.84 0.54 -41.68
CA VAL A 170 27.77 -0.37 -41.02
C VAL A 170 28.85 -0.75 -42.05
N PRO A 171 30.14 -0.43 -41.85
CA PRO A 171 31.19 -0.96 -42.70
C PRO A 171 31.45 -2.42 -42.34
N SER A 172 31.30 -3.29 -43.34
CA SER A 172 31.72 -4.68 -43.31
C SER A 172 33.20 -4.78 -42.96
N SER A 173 33.50 -5.40 -41.83
CA SER A 173 34.86 -5.75 -41.42
C SER A 173 35.18 -7.15 -41.92
N ASP A 174 35.57 -7.25 -43.18
CA ASP A 174 36.22 -8.43 -43.75
C ASP A 174 37.73 -8.19 -43.86
N ALA A 175 38.46 -9.23 -43.50
CA ALA A 175 39.82 -9.57 -43.92
C ALA A 175 41.03 -8.85 -43.28
N SER A 176 41.90 -9.73 -42.79
CA SER A 176 43.35 -9.73 -42.99
C SER A 176 44.25 -8.82 -42.16
N ASP A 177 44.96 -9.48 -41.25
CA ASP A 177 46.40 -9.75 -41.42
C ASP A 177 47.30 -8.51 -41.57
N ALA A 178 47.89 -8.09 -40.45
CA ALA A 178 49.29 -7.65 -40.40
C ALA A 178 49.71 -7.37 -38.95
N ARG A 179 50.57 -8.26 -38.45
CA ARG A 179 51.41 -8.06 -37.28
C ARG A 179 52.51 -7.03 -37.60
N PRO A 180 52.73 -5.99 -36.78
CA PRO A 180 54.04 -5.38 -36.66
C PRO A 180 54.72 -5.80 -35.34
N PRO A 181 56.05 -5.99 -35.33
CA PRO A 181 56.82 -6.02 -34.10
C PRO A 181 57.25 -4.58 -33.74
N ARG A 182 57.04 -4.17 -32.49
CA ARG A 182 57.87 -3.16 -31.79
C ARG A 182 57.36 -3.04 -30.35
N GLU A 183 58.15 -3.44 -29.35
CA GLU A 183 59.35 -2.76 -28.83
C GLU A 183 58.93 -1.74 -27.76
N PHE A 184 59.24 -2.12 -26.52
CA PHE A 184 59.40 -1.32 -25.31
C PHE A 184 58.71 0.05 -25.26
N ASP A 185 57.71 0.16 -24.40
CA ASP A 185 57.68 1.28 -23.47
C ASP A 185 57.36 0.79 -22.05
N GLU A 186 58.36 1.03 -21.22
CA GLU A 186 58.42 0.89 -19.78
C GLU A 186 57.54 1.99 -19.14
N HIS A 187 56.94 1.66 -18.00
CA HIS A 187 56.39 2.58 -16.98
C HIS A 187 54.99 3.18 -17.20
N ALA A 188 53.98 2.45 -16.71
CA ALA A 188 52.77 3.04 -16.12
C ALA A 188 52.39 2.27 -14.84
N PRO A 189 51.90 2.95 -13.79
CA PRO A 189 51.77 2.40 -12.45
C PRO A 189 50.61 1.41 -12.36
N ALA A 190 50.80 0.40 -11.53
CA ALA A 190 49.84 -0.67 -11.25
C ALA A 190 48.45 -0.14 -10.85
N GLU A 191 47.53 -0.07 -11.82
CA GLU A 191 46.11 -0.20 -11.54
C GLU A 191 45.89 -1.63 -11.02
N ARG A 192 45.65 -1.73 -9.71
CA ARG A 192 45.13 -2.94 -9.09
C ARG A 192 43.78 -3.22 -9.74
N SER A 193 43.78 -4.17 -10.67
CA SER A 193 42.58 -4.87 -11.07
C SER A 193 41.96 -5.45 -9.82
N ASN A 194 40.82 -4.88 -9.41
CA ASN A 194 39.86 -5.59 -8.59
C ASN A 194 39.27 -6.69 -9.48
N GLU A 195 40.04 -7.75 -9.69
CA GLU A 195 39.50 -9.05 -10.09
C GLU A 195 38.68 -9.54 -8.92
N GLU A 196 37.42 -9.10 -8.90
CA GLU A 196 36.38 -9.67 -8.07
C GLU A 196 36.36 -11.18 -8.38
N PRO A 197 36.75 -12.05 -7.44
CA PRO A 197 36.83 -13.47 -7.71
C PRO A 197 35.40 -13.92 -7.97
N GLN A 198 35.06 -14.14 -9.23
CA GLN A 198 33.90 -14.93 -9.63
C GLN A 198 34.10 -16.33 -9.04
N ARG A 199 33.76 -16.46 -7.75
CA ARG A 199 33.57 -17.73 -7.07
C ARG A 199 32.31 -18.32 -7.67
N GLY A 200 32.46 -18.88 -8.88
CA GLY A 200 31.49 -19.79 -9.43
C GLY A 200 31.20 -20.84 -8.36
N LEU A 201 29.97 -20.85 -7.86
CA LEU A 201 29.51 -21.86 -6.92
C LEU A 201 29.87 -23.21 -7.52
N SER A 202 30.73 -23.97 -6.83
CA SER A 202 31.06 -25.32 -7.25
C SER A 202 29.76 -26.10 -7.44
N PRO A 203 29.68 -27.06 -8.38
CA PRO A 203 28.46 -27.84 -8.61
C PRO A 203 27.95 -28.50 -7.31
N ILE A 204 28.86 -28.79 -6.37
CA ILE A 204 28.55 -29.30 -5.02
C ILE A 204 27.80 -28.24 -4.18
N GLY A 205 28.21 -26.97 -4.24
CA GLY A 205 27.54 -25.87 -3.54
C GLY A 205 26.10 -25.67 -4.03
N VAL A 206 25.85 -25.84 -5.32
CA VAL A 206 24.49 -25.75 -5.88
C VAL A 206 23.60 -26.88 -5.37
N VAL A 207 24.11 -28.11 -5.28
CA VAL A 207 23.36 -29.26 -4.76
C VAL A 207 23.06 -29.10 -3.26
N LEU A 208 24.00 -28.59 -2.46
CA LEU A 208 23.74 -28.35 -1.04
C LEU A 208 22.69 -27.25 -0.83
N LEU A 209 22.71 -26.19 -1.65
CA LEU A 209 21.72 -25.11 -1.60
C LEU A 209 20.32 -25.64 -1.93
N THR A 210 20.17 -26.46 -2.97
CA THR A 210 18.86 -27.02 -3.35
C THR A 210 18.30 -27.97 -2.31
N VAL A 211 19.14 -28.77 -1.65
CA VAL A 211 18.71 -29.63 -0.53
C VAL A 211 18.27 -28.79 0.67
N ALA A 212 19.02 -27.74 1.03
CA ALA A 212 18.66 -26.86 2.13
C ALA A 212 17.33 -26.14 1.87
N VAL A 213 17.14 -25.58 0.67
CA VAL A 213 15.89 -24.91 0.29
C VAL A 213 14.71 -25.89 0.32
N SER A 214 14.90 -27.11 -0.18
CA SER A 214 13.85 -28.14 -0.17
C SER A 214 13.44 -28.55 1.25
N ALA A 215 14.42 -28.65 2.17
CA ALA A 215 14.15 -28.95 3.58
C ALA A 215 13.34 -27.84 4.27
N VAL A 216 13.63 -26.57 3.98
CA VAL A 216 12.87 -25.42 4.52
C VAL A 216 11.44 -25.41 4.01
N ILE A 217 11.22 -25.70 2.72
CA ILE A 217 9.87 -25.78 2.14
C ILE A 217 9.07 -26.93 2.76
N ALA A 218 9.68 -28.11 2.91
CA ALA A 218 9.04 -29.26 3.53
C ALA A 218 8.67 -28.99 5.00
N LEU A 219 9.55 -28.31 5.75
CA LEU A 219 9.27 -27.89 7.12
C LEU A 219 8.10 -26.90 7.19
N GLY A 220 8.06 -25.91 6.30
CA GLY A 220 6.95 -24.96 6.21
C GLY A 220 5.62 -25.65 5.91
N MET A 221 5.61 -26.59 4.97
CA MET A 221 4.41 -27.39 4.66
C MET A 221 3.95 -28.23 5.85
N TRP A 222 4.87 -28.84 6.62
CA TRP A 222 4.50 -29.62 7.80
C TRP A 222 3.86 -28.76 8.89
N ILE A 223 4.40 -27.56 9.16
CA ILE A 223 3.82 -26.61 10.11
C ILE A 223 2.41 -26.17 9.68
N VAL A 224 2.23 -25.87 8.39
CA VAL A 224 0.92 -25.51 7.84
C VAL A 224 -0.06 -26.67 7.94
N TRP A 225 0.40 -27.90 7.71
CA TRP A 225 -0.43 -29.10 7.83
C TRP A 225 -0.91 -29.33 9.28
N GLU A 226 -0.04 -29.17 10.28
CA GLU A 226 -0.45 -29.27 11.69
C GLU A 226 -1.35 -28.12 12.14
N GLY A 227 -1.14 -26.91 11.61
CA GLY A 227 -1.96 -25.75 11.93
C GLY A 227 -3.37 -25.77 11.32
N ILE A 228 -3.54 -26.41 10.15
CA ILE A 228 -4.81 -26.40 9.41
C ILE A 228 -5.72 -27.55 9.79
N THR A 229 -5.26 -28.63 10.42
CA THR A 229 -6.20 -29.66 10.90
C THR A 229 -7.12 -29.05 11.94
N PRO A 230 -8.40 -28.77 11.62
CA PRO A 230 -9.31 -28.23 12.60
C PRO A 230 -9.41 -29.28 13.69
N ARG A 231 -9.19 -28.89 14.95
CA ARG A 231 -9.67 -29.68 16.08
C ARG A 231 -11.17 -29.78 15.88
N ILE A 232 -11.61 -30.90 15.29
CA ILE A 232 -13.00 -31.34 15.33
C ILE A 232 -13.20 -31.67 16.80
N GLU A 233 -13.54 -30.65 17.58
CA GLU A 233 -13.98 -30.80 18.94
C GLU A 233 -15.23 -31.67 18.85
N PRO A 234 -15.22 -32.90 19.39
CA PRO A 234 -16.33 -33.81 19.26
C PRO A 234 -17.55 -33.09 19.81
N GLU A 235 -18.55 -32.87 18.94
CA GLU A 235 -19.79 -32.19 19.27
C GLU A 235 -20.25 -32.67 20.65
N ARG A 236 -20.18 -31.78 21.64
CA ARG A 236 -20.80 -32.06 22.93
C ARG A 236 -22.27 -32.31 22.62
N PRO A 237 -22.83 -33.48 22.99
CA PRO A 237 -24.24 -33.76 22.75
C PRO A 237 -25.05 -32.65 23.40
N ILE A 238 -25.68 -31.82 22.55
CA ILE A 238 -26.54 -30.72 22.97
C ILE A 238 -27.68 -31.37 23.76
N ALA A 239 -27.64 -31.21 25.08
CA ALA A 239 -28.74 -31.60 25.95
C ALA A 239 -29.98 -30.83 25.48
N ARG A 240 -30.88 -31.55 24.81
CA ARG A 240 -32.17 -31.04 24.32
C ARG A 240 -32.90 -30.36 25.50
N PRO A 241 -33.10 -29.03 25.49
CA PRO A 241 -33.89 -28.38 26.52
C PRO A 241 -35.32 -28.94 26.46
N ALA A 242 -35.86 -29.28 27.64
CA ALA A 242 -37.20 -29.81 27.76
C ALA A 242 -38.23 -28.80 27.23
N SER A 243 -39.07 -29.24 26.29
CA SER A 243 -40.16 -28.45 25.75
C SER A 243 -41.10 -27.97 26.87
N PRO A 244 -41.42 -26.68 26.96
CA PRO A 244 -42.54 -26.23 27.78
C PRO A 244 -43.87 -26.71 27.18
N PRO A 245 -44.88 -27.01 28.03
CA PRO A 245 -46.19 -27.46 27.58
C PRO A 245 -46.94 -26.36 26.82
N ASP A 246 -47.52 -26.79 25.72
CA ASP A 246 -48.28 -26.08 24.69
C ASP A 246 -49.61 -25.53 25.24
N PRO A 247 -49.86 -24.20 25.26
CA PRO A 247 -51.20 -23.65 25.38
C PRO A 247 -51.82 -23.46 23.99
N ALA A 248 -52.93 -24.16 23.78
CA ALA A 248 -53.71 -24.22 22.56
C ALA A 248 -54.17 -22.85 22.00
N LEU A 249 -53.99 -22.68 20.67
CA LEU A 249 -54.87 -22.09 19.62
C LEU A 249 -55.44 -20.65 19.82
N PRO A 250 -55.68 -19.83 18.76
CA PRO A 250 -56.30 -20.22 17.48
C PRO A 250 -55.78 -19.53 16.20
N ALA A 251 -56.42 -19.93 15.10
CA ALA A 251 -56.19 -19.65 13.70
C ALA A 251 -56.43 -18.20 13.22
N GLU A 252 -56.12 -18.00 11.94
CA GLU A 252 -56.49 -16.90 11.03
C GLU A 252 -55.69 -15.59 11.10
N ARG A 253 -54.82 -15.37 10.09
CA ARG A 253 -55.15 -14.44 9.00
C ARG A 253 -54.15 -14.54 7.85
N THR A 254 -54.69 -15.01 6.73
CA THR A 254 -54.25 -14.82 5.35
C THR A 254 -54.27 -13.33 4.98
N GLY A 255 -53.21 -12.85 4.30
CA GLY A 255 -53.24 -11.63 3.50
C GLY A 255 -52.08 -10.66 3.72
N ALA A 256 -51.05 -10.72 2.86
CA ALA A 256 -50.16 -9.61 2.51
C ALA A 256 -49.26 -10.09 1.35
N SER A 257 -49.71 -9.87 0.10
CA SER A 257 -49.24 -8.78 -0.78
C SER A 257 -47.95 -9.17 -1.50
N ASP A 258 -48.15 -9.83 -2.64
CA ASP A 258 -47.21 -10.02 -3.72
C ASP A 258 -47.14 -8.69 -4.49
N ASP A 259 -46.07 -7.91 -4.29
CA ASP A 259 -45.72 -6.76 -5.14
C ASP A 259 -44.20 -6.54 -5.01
N ALA A 260 -43.44 -7.31 -5.79
CA ALA A 260 -42.03 -7.07 -6.01
C ALA A 260 -41.87 -6.36 -7.38
N PRO A 261 -41.37 -5.10 -7.42
CA PRO A 261 -41.15 -4.44 -8.69
C PRO A 261 -39.92 -5.03 -9.40
N ASP A 262 -40.21 -5.48 -10.61
CA ASP A 262 -39.30 -5.74 -11.72
C ASP A 262 -38.50 -4.46 -12.07
N GLN A 263 -37.25 -4.37 -11.62
CA GLN A 263 -36.26 -3.41 -12.15
C GLN A 263 -34.85 -4.04 -12.14
N ALA A 264 -34.59 -4.89 -13.13
CA ALA A 264 -33.24 -5.20 -13.59
C ALA A 264 -32.97 -4.49 -14.92
N GLU A 265 -33.02 -3.15 -14.94
CA GLU A 265 -32.43 -2.38 -16.04
C GLU A 265 -30.91 -2.41 -15.89
N ALA A 266 -30.25 -3.14 -16.80
CA ALA A 266 -28.81 -3.11 -16.94
C ALA A 266 -28.32 -1.67 -17.20
N PRO A 267 -27.25 -1.21 -16.53
CA PRO A 267 -26.75 0.14 -16.72
C PRO A 267 -26.23 0.32 -18.14
N ARG A 268 -26.90 1.18 -18.91
CA ARG A 268 -26.41 1.72 -20.19
C ARG A 268 -25.14 2.52 -19.91
N THR A 269 -23.98 1.90 -20.15
CA THR A 269 -22.63 2.45 -19.91
C THR A 269 -22.16 3.48 -20.95
N GLY A 270 -23.03 3.95 -21.85
CA GLY A 270 -22.59 4.71 -23.04
C GLY A 270 -22.83 6.22 -23.05
N ARG A 271 -23.48 6.84 -22.05
CA ARG A 271 -24.01 8.22 -22.18
C ARG A 271 -23.73 9.14 -20.99
N TRP A 272 -22.54 9.05 -20.39
CA TRP A 272 -22.22 9.79 -19.16
C TRP A 272 -21.33 11.02 -19.37
N LEU A 273 -20.68 11.18 -20.53
CA LEU A 273 -19.82 12.35 -20.79
C LEU A 273 -20.59 13.67 -20.97
N ASP A 274 -21.88 13.63 -21.33
CA ASP A 274 -22.69 14.84 -21.58
C ASP A 274 -23.30 15.46 -20.31
N ASN A 275 -23.30 14.76 -19.16
CA ASN A 275 -24.00 15.18 -17.94
C ASN A 275 -23.08 15.63 -16.79
N GLY A 276 -21.80 15.90 -17.07
CA GLY A 276 -20.82 16.36 -16.07
C GLY A 276 -21.31 17.48 -15.13
N PRO A 277 -22.02 18.53 -15.62
CA PRO A 277 -22.51 19.61 -14.77
C PRO A 277 -23.57 19.18 -13.76
N ALA A 278 -24.46 18.24 -14.13
CA ALA A 278 -25.54 17.77 -13.25
C ALA A 278 -25.01 16.92 -12.10
N ILE A 279 -23.96 16.13 -12.35
CA ILE A 279 -23.31 15.29 -11.34
C ILE A 279 -22.59 16.16 -10.29
N ILE A 280 -21.99 17.29 -10.71
CA ILE A 280 -21.35 18.23 -9.77
C ILE A 280 -22.39 18.85 -8.85
N HIS A 281 -23.55 19.26 -9.37
CA HIS A 281 -24.62 19.83 -8.55
C HIS A 281 -25.20 18.79 -7.57
N GLU A 282 -25.46 17.55 -8.01
CA GLU A 282 -25.92 16.47 -7.12
C GLU A 282 -24.88 16.15 -6.05
N PHE A 283 -23.59 16.21 -6.39
CA PHE A 283 -22.50 15.99 -5.44
C PHE A 283 -22.36 17.14 -4.45
N GLU A 284 -22.41 18.41 -4.88
CA GLU A 284 -22.43 19.57 -3.97
C GLU A 284 -23.61 19.50 -3.02
N THR A 285 -24.81 19.14 -3.53
CA THR A 285 -26.01 18.97 -2.71
C THR A 285 -25.85 17.82 -1.69
N ALA A 286 -25.24 16.70 -2.10
CA ALA A 286 -24.98 15.56 -1.23
C ALA A 286 -23.91 15.85 -0.17
N VAL A 287 -22.92 16.68 -0.51
CA VAL A 287 -21.85 17.12 0.42
C VAL A 287 -22.40 18.15 1.41
N GLU A 288 -23.22 19.09 0.97
CA GLU A 288 -23.94 20.01 1.86
C GLU A 288 -24.87 19.25 2.81
N GLY A 289 -25.54 18.20 2.34
CA GLY A 289 -26.32 17.30 3.20
C GLY A 289 -25.49 16.55 4.24
N LEU A 290 -24.27 16.11 3.90
CA LEU A 290 -23.37 15.43 4.85
C LEU A 290 -22.73 16.37 5.88
N ALA A 291 -22.56 17.65 5.55
CA ALA A 291 -21.95 18.65 6.43
C ALA A 291 -22.88 19.13 7.55
N ILE A 292 -24.18 18.80 7.50
CA ILE A 292 -25.17 19.19 8.51
C ILE A 292 -25.25 18.17 9.66
N ASP A 293 -24.74 16.95 9.46
CA ASP A 293 -24.81 15.83 10.42
C ASP A 293 -23.47 15.52 11.14
N ALA A 294 -22.42 16.33 10.93
CA ALA A 294 -21.11 16.20 11.58
C ALA A 294 -20.82 17.37 12.53
#